data_AF-A0A1S3CDI6-F1
#
_entry.id   AF-A0A1S3CDI6-F1
#
_cell.length_a   1.000
_cell.length_b   1.000
_cell.length_c   1.000
_cell.angle_alpha   90.00
_cell.angle_beta   90.00
_cell.angle_gamma   90.00
#
_symmetry.space_group_name_H-M   'P 1'
#
loop_
_entity.id
_entity.type
_entity.pdbx_description
1 polymer ?
#
loop_
_entity_poly.entity_id
_entity_poly.type
_entity_poly.pdbx_seq_one_letter_code
_entity_poly.pdbx_strand_id
1 'polypeptide(L)'
;MAGRFAIVLGFALFLFLEYSAAQTVYTVGDSAGWTVPANGVAFYESWAAGKTFHVGDSLVFNFRTGMDEVSRVTKMGFDICSDDNEIGDSIETGPATIPLLSPGEYYFISSEDRHCQQGQKLAINVTAAPGPRSPPSSSVPPRTPAPGRAPVTHVVGDTFGWGIPQGGAMFYANWTAGKRFIVGDSLVFNFRTREDDLVRVTKQSFDLCNDDGEIGDDIDHGPATIPLLTPGEYYFISNEDGHCQQGQKLAINVTAAAPGPMTPPSSNPPPSTPRPAPVTHIVGGSVGWTIPPGGAAFYVNWTAGKTFAVGDSLVFNFQTDVHDVERVPKLSFDICSDDNEIGDTIESGPATVVLTTPGEHYYISGENQDCELGQKLAINVVASRSTGPVTSISTPPTSGPTPGGSGRGLPNSSGNTIAAALSATVFGLVLSFF
;
A
#
# COMPACT_ATOMS: atom_id res chain seq x y z
N MET A 1 63.14 7.92 -24.33
CA MET A 1 62.19 6.95 -23.72
C MET A 1 62.80 6.54 -22.38
N ALA A 2 62.70 7.29 -21.28
CA ALA A 2 61.60 8.10 -20.76
C ALA A 2 60.45 7.28 -20.14
N GLY A 3 60.70 6.76 -18.92
CA GLY A 3 59.69 6.54 -17.88
C GLY A 3 58.85 5.25 -17.91
N ARG A 4 58.11 5.07 -16.80
CA ARG A 4 56.93 4.18 -16.61
C ARG A 4 57.10 2.72 -16.15
N PHE A 5 58.18 2.34 -15.46
CA PHE A 5 58.25 1.01 -14.80
C PHE A 5 58.68 1.00 -13.31
N ALA A 6 58.71 2.15 -12.63
CA ALA A 6 59.23 2.27 -11.26
C ALA A 6 58.27 2.88 -10.22
N ILE A 7 56.98 3.07 -10.52
CA ILE A 7 55.99 3.66 -9.58
C ILE A 7 54.62 2.96 -9.68
N VAL A 8 54.53 1.67 -9.30
CA VAL A 8 53.23 0.98 -9.06
C VAL A 8 53.30 0.00 -7.87
N LEU A 9 54.26 0.18 -6.95
CA LEU A 9 54.52 -0.78 -5.85
C LEU A 9 54.73 -0.08 -4.49
N GLY A 10 54.13 1.10 -4.29
CA GLY A 10 54.35 1.94 -3.11
C GLY A 10 53.14 2.55 -2.41
N PHE A 11 51.91 2.45 -2.96
CA PHE A 11 50.71 3.09 -2.37
C PHE A 11 49.43 2.25 -2.52
N ALA A 12 49.53 0.94 -2.31
CA ALA A 12 48.38 0.01 -2.29
C ALA A 12 48.11 -0.55 -0.87
N LEU A 13 48.46 0.20 0.17
CA LEU A 13 48.23 -0.18 1.58
C LEU A 13 47.74 0.98 2.46
N PHE A 14 46.95 1.91 1.89
CA PHE A 14 46.05 2.73 2.69
C PHE A 14 44.66 2.09 2.68
N LEU A 15 44.49 1.19 3.63
CA LEU A 15 43.26 0.70 4.26
C LEU A 15 41.97 1.26 3.65
N PHE A 16 41.22 0.41 2.97
CA PHE A 16 39.77 0.60 2.86
C PHE A 16 39.19 0.56 4.26
N LEU A 17 38.91 1.73 4.85
CA LEU A 17 37.91 1.80 5.91
C LEU A 17 36.57 1.50 5.24
N GLU A 18 36.15 0.24 5.31
CA GLU A 18 34.77 -0.13 5.05
C GLU A 18 33.92 0.49 6.16
N TYR A 19 33.33 1.64 5.85
CA TYR A 19 32.37 2.30 6.74
C TYR A 19 31.07 1.51 6.68
N SER A 20 31.01 0.41 7.43
CA SER A 20 29.76 -0.12 7.94
C SER A 20 29.03 1.06 8.58
N ALA A 21 27.85 1.40 8.06
CA ALA A 21 26.98 2.39 8.67
C ALA A 21 26.49 1.82 10.02
N ALA A 22 27.31 2.00 11.05
CA ALA A 22 27.00 1.58 12.40
C ALA A 22 25.84 2.42 12.92
N GLN A 23 24.86 1.76 13.51
CA GLN A 23 23.78 2.38 14.24
C GLN A 23 24.38 3.30 15.32
N THR A 24 24.22 4.61 15.17
CA THR A 24 24.88 5.58 16.06
C THR A 24 24.00 5.82 17.28
N VAL A 25 24.59 5.70 18.46
CA VAL A 25 23.92 5.97 19.73
C VAL A 25 24.37 7.33 20.24
N TYR A 26 23.44 8.28 20.27
CA TYR A 26 23.67 9.65 20.71
C TYR A 26 23.19 9.83 22.15
N THR A 27 24.12 10.11 23.07
CA THR A 27 23.77 10.51 24.44
C THR A 27 23.34 11.97 24.44
N VAL A 28 22.05 12.23 24.71
CA VAL A 28 21.47 13.58 24.71
C VAL A 28 22.08 14.40 25.85
N GLY A 29 22.61 15.59 25.51
CA GLY A 29 23.32 16.47 26.44
C GLY A 29 24.74 15.99 26.83
N ASP A 30 25.25 14.95 26.18
CA ASP A 30 26.57 14.34 26.44
C ASP A 30 26.79 14.05 27.94
N SER A 31 27.75 14.71 28.60
CA SER A 31 28.04 14.51 30.04
C SER A 31 27.09 15.26 30.98
N ALA A 32 26.27 16.18 30.47
CA ALA A 32 25.25 16.87 31.28
C ALA A 32 23.98 16.03 31.43
N GLY A 33 23.72 15.12 30.48
CA GLY A 33 22.49 14.32 30.43
C GLY A 33 21.26 15.13 29.99
N TRP A 34 20.09 14.58 30.30
CA TRP A 34 18.79 15.22 30.10
C TRP A 34 18.33 15.84 31.40
N THR A 35 18.43 17.17 31.48
CA THR A 35 18.18 18.02 32.65
C THR A 35 17.96 19.47 32.22
N VAL A 36 17.45 20.33 33.11
CA VAL A 36 17.32 21.77 32.86
C VAL A 36 18.72 22.38 32.64
N PRO A 37 18.98 23.04 31.49
CA PRO A 37 20.33 23.48 31.16
C PRO A 37 20.72 24.76 31.91
N ALA A 38 21.69 24.64 32.82
CA ALA A 38 22.25 25.77 33.58
C ALA A 38 22.87 26.88 32.70
N ASN A 39 23.20 26.57 31.44
CA ASN A 39 23.79 27.51 30.48
C ASN A 39 22.76 28.17 29.53
N GLY A 40 21.46 28.04 29.82
CA GLY A 40 20.39 28.70 29.07
C GLY A 40 19.73 27.83 27.99
N VAL A 41 18.62 28.35 27.45
CA VAL A 41 17.61 27.57 26.71
C VAL A 41 18.08 26.94 25.39
N ALA A 42 19.18 27.44 24.81
CA ALA A 42 19.72 26.96 23.53
C ALA A 42 20.68 25.76 23.67
N PHE A 43 20.77 25.13 24.85
CA PHE A 43 21.74 24.06 25.11
C PHE A 43 21.55 22.83 24.20
N TYR A 44 20.34 22.26 24.13
CA TYR A 44 20.09 21.06 23.31
C TYR A 44 20.06 21.36 21.81
N GLU A 45 19.68 22.58 21.41
CA GLU A 45 19.85 23.07 20.03
C GLU A 45 21.34 23.09 19.65
N SER A 46 22.18 23.65 20.52
CA SER A 46 23.64 23.68 20.35
C SER A 46 24.27 22.28 20.40
N TRP A 47 23.72 21.37 21.20
CA TRP A 47 24.12 19.96 21.22
C TRP A 47 23.73 19.23 19.92
N ALA A 48 22.54 19.49 19.38
CA ALA A 48 22.09 18.90 18.11
C ALA A 48 22.86 19.47 16.89
N ALA A 49 23.32 20.72 16.99
CA ALA A 49 24.04 21.40 15.91
C ALA A 49 25.27 20.60 15.43
N GLY A 50 25.35 20.37 14.12
CA GLY A 50 26.44 19.62 13.48
C GLY A 50 26.36 18.10 13.63
N LYS A 51 25.36 17.55 14.33
CA LYS A 51 25.02 16.11 14.30
C LYS A 51 24.08 15.84 13.11
N THR A 52 24.21 14.65 12.52
CA THR A 52 23.30 14.16 11.46
C THR A 52 22.70 12.86 11.92
N PHE A 53 21.41 12.87 12.22
CA PHE A 53 20.68 11.70 12.68
C PHE A 53 20.13 10.93 11.49
N HIS A 54 20.19 9.60 11.55
CA HIS A 54 19.75 8.72 10.49
C HIS A 54 18.76 7.66 11.00
N VAL A 55 17.92 7.15 10.11
CA VAL A 55 17.08 5.99 10.41
C VAL A 55 17.94 4.82 10.89
N GLY A 56 17.59 4.30 12.05
CA GLY A 56 18.34 3.28 12.78
C GLY A 56 19.00 3.83 14.04
N ASP A 57 19.54 5.06 14.01
CA ASP A 57 20.25 5.66 15.15
C ASP A 57 19.36 5.72 16.41
N SER A 58 19.95 5.87 17.59
CA SER A 58 19.21 5.91 18.87
C SER A 58 19.61 7.10 19.71
N LEU A 59 18.64 7.74 20.37
CA LEU A 59 18.88 8.74 21.41
C LEU A 59 18.87 8.09 22.78
N VAL A 60 19.87 8.38 23.62
CA VAL A 60 19.91 7.98 25.03
C VAL A 60 19.74 9.22 25.89
N PHE A 61 18.64 9.26 26.63
CA PHE A 61 18.32 10.33 27.56
C PHE A 61 18.71 9.88 28.97
N ASN A 62 19.78 10.46 29.51
CA ASN A 62 20.26 10.17 30.86
C ASN A 62 19.65 11.18 31.84
N PHE A 63 18.60 10.78 32.55
CA PHE A 63 17.92 11.58 33.56
C PHE A 63 17.62 10.75 34.81
N ARG A 64 17.13 11.38 35.88
CA ARG A 64 16.80 10.70 37.13
C ARG A 64 15.28 10.44 37.21
N THR A 65 14.91 9.16 37.23
CA THR A 65 13.52 8.69 37.44
C THR A 65 12.81 9.47 38.54
N GLY A 66 11.66 10.06 38.22
CA GLY A 66 10.82 10.85 39.14
C GLY A 66 11.39 12.22 39.52
N MET A 67 12.22 12.82 38.66
CA MET A 67 12.69 14.22 38.74
C MET A 67 12.62 14.94 37.38
N ASP A 68 12.59 14.17 36.29
CA ASP A 68 12.66 14.56 34.90
C ASP A 68 11.96 13.45 34.11
N GLU A 69 11.28 13.78 33.02
CA GLU A 69 10.75 12.79 32.06
C GLU A 69 11.21 13.08 30.62
N VAL A 70 10.92 12.16 29.70
CA VAL A 70 11.07 12.41 28.25
C VAL A 70 9.73 12.17 27.57
N SER A 71 9.10 13.26 27.17
CA SER A 71 7.87 13.27 26.37
C SER A 71 8.19 13.62 24.93
N ARG A 72 7.76 12.78 23.98
CA ARG A 72 7.81 13.12 22.54
C ARG A 72 6.55 13.91 22.22
N VAL A 73 6.66 15.03 21.50
CA VAL A 73 5.52 15.91 21.23
C VAL A 73 5.47 16.37 19.77
N THR A 74 4.33 16.92 19.35
CA THR A 74 4.23 17.62 18.05
C THR A 74 5.12 18.86 18.03
N LYS A 75 5.37 19.42 16.83
CA LYS A 75 6.06 20.72 16.73
C LYS A 75 5.37 21.80 17.57
N MET A 76 4.03 21.81 17.58
CA MET A 76 3.25 22.78 18.36
C MET A 76 3.47 22.58 19.87
N GLY A 77 3.35 21.36 20.38
CA GLY A 77 3.64 21.03 21.78
C GLY A 77 5.06 21.40 22.19
N PHE A 78 6.04 21.19 21.30
CA PHE A 78 7.42 21.64 21.50
C PHE A 78 7.58 23.16 21.50
N ASP A 79 6.92 23.88 20.59
CA ASP A 79 7.03 25.33 20.48
C ASP A 79 6.43 26.03 21.71
N ILE A 80 5.28 25.55 22.20
CA ILE A 80 4.57 26.13 23.36
C ILE A 80 4.95 25.50 24.70
N CYS A 81 5.72 24.41 24.71
CA CYS A 81 6.03 23.57 25.86
C CYS A 81 4.78 23.03 26.58
N SER A 82 4.03 22.18 25.87
CA SER A 82 2.82 21.48 26.31
C SER A 82 2.89 20.00 25.96
N ASP A 83 2.45 19.19 26.92
CA ASP A 83 2.21 17.75 26.90
C ASP A 83 0.81 17.37 26.38
N ASP A 84 -0.12 18.33 26.24
CA ASP A 84 -1.45 18.14 25.61
C ASP A 84 -1.37 17.61 24.15
N ASN A 85 -0.16 17.54 23.58
CA ASN A 85 0.14 17.09 22.23
C ASN A 85 1.22 15.99 22.23
N GLU A 86 1.21 15.12 23.25
CA GLU A 86 2.15 14.00 23.35
C GLU A 86 1.96 12.95 22.24
N ILE A 87 3.07 12.31 21.89
CA ILE A 87 3.27 11.39 20.78
C ILE A 87 3.72 10.04 21.36
N GLY A 88 2.77 9.34 21.97
CA GLY A 88 2.98 8.15 22.81
C GLY A 88 2.93 8.48 24.29
N ASP A 89 3.25 7.50 25.15
CA ASP A 89 3.34 7.70 26.60
C ASP A 89 4.66 8.37 27.01
N SER A 90 4.64 9.17 28.07
CA SER A 90 5.83 9.78 28.67
C SER A 90 6.78 8.71 29.25
N ILE A 91 8.09 8.97 29.15
CA ILE A 91 9.11 8.06 29.71
C ILE A 91 9.61 8.59 31.05
N GLU A 92 8.97 8.10 32.12
CA GLU A 92 9.25 8.46 33.52
C GLU A 92 10.52 7.81 34.12
N THR A 93 11.11 6.83 33.42
CA THR A 93 12.21 6.02 33.96
C THR A 93 13.50 6.21 33.17
N GLY A 94 14.53 6.73 33.84
CA GLY A 94 15.84 7.00 33.27
C GLY A 94 16.88 5.91 33.58
N PRO A 95 17.86 5.67 32.71
CA PRO A 95 18.03 6.29 31.39
C PRO A 95 17.12 5.66 30.32
N ALA A 96 16.50 6.49 29.48
CA ALA A 96 15.66 6.04 28.37
C ALA A 96 16.47 5.91 27.07
N THR A 97 16.15 4.92 26.23
CA THR A 97 16.73 4.78 24.89
C THR A 97 15.61 4.77 23.85
N ILE A 98 15.59 5.78 22.98
CA ILE A 98 14.57 5.96 21.94
C ILE A 98 15.21 5.70 20.56
N PRO A 99 14.80 4.65 19.82
CA PRO A 99 15.29 4.39 18.47
C PRO A 99 14.61 5.31 17.44
N LEU A 100 15.38 5.81 16.48
CA LEU A 100 14.94 6.69 15.40
C LEU A 100 14.56 5.83 14.18
N LEU A 101 13.32 5.34 14.20
CA LEU A 101 12.85 4.30 13.27
C LEU A 101 12.34 4.83 11.91
N SER A 102 12.12 6.13 11.77
CA SER A 102 11.68 6.76 10.51
C SER A 102 12.37 8.10 10.25
N PRO A 103 12.47 8.57 8.99
CA PRO A 103 12.91 9.93 8.73
C PRO A 103 11.86 10.95 9.18
N GLY A 104 12.28 12.21 9.38
CA GLY A 104 11.40 13.33 9.72
C GLY A 104 11.86 14.09 10.97
N GLU A 105 11.08 15.09 11.35
CA GLU A 105 11.34 15.89 12.55
C GLU A 105 10.84 15.18 13.81
N TYR A 106 11.68 15.18 14.85
CA TYR A 106 11.35 14.67 16.18
C TYR A 106 11.57 15.78 17.21
N TYR A 107 10.57 15.95 18.07
CA TYR A 107 10.60 16.92 19.15
C TYR A 107 10.37 16.21 20.48
N PHE A 108 11.21 16.53 21.47
CA PHE A 108 11.18 15.98 22.81
C PHE A 108 11.20 17.11 23.83
N ILE A 109 10.43 16.99 24.90
CA ILE A 109 10.35 17.94 26.02
C ILE A 109 10.43 17.19 27.35
N SER A 110 10.69 17.92 28.43
CA SER A 110 10.25 17.55 29.79
C SER A 110 9.15 18.53 30.21
N SER A 111 7.99 17.99 30.52
CA SER A 111 6.77 18.66 30.96
C SER A 111 6.87 19.11 32.42
N GLU A 112 7.58 18.32 33.24
CA GLU A 112 7.81 18.56 34.67
C GLU A 112 8.17 20.01 35.00
N ASP A 113 7.51 20.60 36.00
CA ASP A 113 7.82 21.87 36.68
C ASP A 113 8.42 23.01 35.80
N ARG A 114 7.94 23.12 34.56
CA ARG A 114 8.40 24.07 33.51
C ARG A 114 9.83 23.85 32.98
N HIS A 115 10.30 22.61 32.97
CA HIS A 115 11.63 22.24 32.50
C HIS A 115 11.81 22.58 31.00
N CYS A 116 10.82 22.30 30.16
CA CYS A 116 10.82 22.68 28.74
C CYS A 116 11.01 24.19 28.51
N GLN A 117 10.28 25.04 29.24
CA GLN A 117 10.39 26.50 29.13
C GLN A 117 11.75 27.01 29.62
N GLN A 118 12.41 26.28 30.52
CA GLN A 118 13.78 26.53 30.98
C GLN A 118 14.84 25.92 30.03
N GLY A 119 14.42 25.26 28.95
CA GLY A 119 15.30 24.79 27.88
C GLY A 119 15.49 23.28 27.81
N GLN A 120 14.82 22.47 28.63
CA GLN A 120 14.87 21.01 28.55
C GLN A 120 13.98 20.49 27.41
N LYS A 121 14.40 20.80 26.19
CA LYS A 121 13.73 20.37 24.96
C LYS A 121 14.70 20.17 23.82
N LEU A 122 14.51 19.11 23.03
CA LEU A 122 15.35 18.74 21.89
C LEU A 122 14.51 18.66 20.61
N ALA A 123 14.96 19.34 19.55
CA ALA A 123 14.46 19.14 18.20
C ALA A 123 15.58 18.52 17.34
N ILE A 124 15.26 17.48 16.58
CA ILE A 124 16.17 16.89 15.58
C ILE A 124 15.43 16.59 14.27
N ASN A 125 16.18 16.51 13.17
CA ASN A 125 15.70 15.99 11.90
C ASN A 125 16.46 14.70 11.56
N VAL A 126 15.71 13.63 11.33
CA VAL A 126 16.23 12.29 11.00
C VAL A 126 16.15 12.08 9.50
N THR A 127 17.28 11.70 8.90
CA THR A 127 17.40 11.45 7.46
C THR A 127 17.45 9.96 7.16
N ALA A 128 17.24 9.55 5.90
CA ALA A 128 17.41 8.15 5.53
C ALA A 128 18.88 7.71 5.71
N ALA A 129 19.10 6.48 6.17
CA ALA A 129 20.44 5.94 6.39
C ALA A 129 21.32 6.04 5.12
N PRO A 130 22.60 6.45 5.23
CA PRO A 130 23.50 6.51 4.09
C PRO A 130 23.78 5.10 3.60
N GLY A 131 23.20 4.72 2.46
CA GLY A 131 23.49 3.44 1.82
C GLY A 131 24.99 3.33 1.49
N PRO A 132 25.55 2.10 1.45
CA PRO A 132 26.97 1.90 1.17
C PRO A 132 27.36 2.57 -0.15
N ARG A 133 28.30 3.50 -0.06
CA ARG A 133 28.71 4.35 -1.18
C ARG A 133 29.50 3.49 -2.17
N SER A 134 28.84 3.08 -3.26
CA SER A 134 29.46 2.30 -4.33
C SER A 134 30.80 2.92 -4.76
N PRO A 135 31.87 2.12 -4.95
CA PRO A 135 33.15 2.64 -5.42
C PRO A 135 33.00 3.39 -6.76
N PRO A 136 33.87 4.37 -7.07
CA PRO A 136 33.88 5.01 -8.39
C PRO A 136 34.27 3.97 -9.45
N SER A 137 33.26 3.37 -10.07
CA SER A 137 33.41 2.21 -10.93
C SER A 137 33.98 2.60 -12.30
N SER A 138 35.30 2.54 -12.44
CA SER A 138 35.96 2.50 -13.74
C SER A 138 35.51 1.24 -14.52
N SER A 139 34.82 1.46 -15.64
CA SER A 139 34.53 0.48 -16.70
C SER A 139 34.01 -0.90 -16.24
N VAL A 140 32.70 -0.99 -15.94
CA VAL A 140 32.01 -2.29 -15.85
C VAL A 140 31.36 -2.62 -17.20
N PRO A 141 31.55 -3.83 -17.76
CA PRO A 141 30.89 -4.26 -19.00
C PRO A 141 29.37 -4.43 -18.78
N PRO A 142 28.55 -4.36 -19.84
CA PRO A 142 27.09 -4.28 -19.70
C PRO A 142 26.52 -5.53 -19.02
N ARG A 143 26.00 -5.37 -17.81
CA ARG A 143 25.15 -6.37 -17.15
C ARG A 143 23.72 -6.24 -17.65
N THR A 144 23.13 -7.38 -18.01
CA THR A 144 21.70 -7.51 -18.30
C THR A 144 20.86 -7.00 -17.11
N PRO A 145 19.83 -6.15 -17.31
CA PRO A 145 19.04 -5.62 -16.21
C PRO A 145 18.21 -6.69 -15.49
N ALA A 146 18.05 -6.54 -14.18
CA ALA A 146 17.00 -7.23 -13.44
C ALA A 146 15.63 -6.57 -13.71
N PRO A 147 14.49 -7.30 -13.58
CA PRO A 147 13.16 -6.73 -13.77
C PRO A 147 12.86 -5.58 -12.79
N GLY A 148 12.14 -4.56 -13.25
CA GLY A 148 11.66 -3.49 -12.37
C GLY A 148 10.62 -4.01 -11.37
N ARG A 149 10.60 -3.43 -10.15
CA ARG A 149 9.58 -3.69 -9.13
C ARG A 149 8.20 -3.32 -9.70
N ALA A 150 7.25 -4.25 -9.61
CA ALA A 150 5.85 -3.98 -9.96
C ALA A 150 5.24 -2.95 -8.98
N PRO A 151 4.24 -2.15 -9.43
CA PRO A 151 3.40 -1.34 -8.54
C PRO A 151 2.89 -2.12 -7.33
N VAL A 152 2.92 -1.49 -6.15
CA VAL A 152 2.39 -2.05 -4.90
C VAL A 152 1.22 -1.19 -4.41
N THR A 153 0.13 -1.85 -4.04
CA THR A 153 -0.99 -1.24 -3.34
C THR A 153 -0.77 -1.36 -1.83
N HIS A 154 -0.87 -0.27 -1.10
CA HIS A 154 -0.70 -0.21 0.36
C HIS A 154 -2.05 0.14 1.01
N VAL A 155 -2.59 -0.75 1.83
CA VAL A 155 -3.84 -0.51 2.57
C VAL A 155 -3.53 0.29 3.82
N VAL A 156 -4.00 1.53 3.89
CA VAL A 156 -3.77 2.48 4.99
C VAL A 156 -4.42 1.96 6.27
N GLY A 157 -3.64 1.91 7.35
CA GLY A 157 -4.04 1.30 8.63
C GLY A 157 -4.10 -0.23 8.63
N ASP A 158 -3.72 -0.89 7.52
CA ASP A 158 -3.77 -2.34 7.34
C ASP A 158 -5.18 -2.92 7.66
N THR A 159 -5.39 -3.60 8.79
CA THR A 159 -6.71 -4.12 9.20
C THR A 159 -7.58 -3.13 9.96
N PHE A 160 -7.03 -2.01 10.42
CA PHE A 160 -7.78 -0.95 11.11
C PHE A 160 -8.51 -0.03 10.12
N GLY A 161 -7.93 0.19 8.93
CA GLY A 161 -8.45 1.13 7.94
C GLY A 161 -8.11 2.59 8.25
N TRP A 162 -8.94 3.49 7.74
CA TRP A 162 -8.89 4.93 7.90
C TRP A 162 -10.06 5.37 8.80
N GLY A 163 -9.76 6.06 9.89
CA GLY A 163 -10.67 6.39 10.99
C GLY A 163 -9.88 6.94 12.18
N ILE A 164 -10.55 7.39 13.25
CA ILE A 164 -9.87 7.94 14.44
C ILE A 164 -9.07 6.84 15.18
N PRO A 165 -7.74 6.92 15.26
CA PRO A 165 -6.93 5.89 15.89
C PRO A 165 -6.90 6.02 17.41
N GLN A 166 -7.16 4.92 18.12
CA GLN A 166 -7.05 4.84 19.60
C GLN A 166 -5.63 5.16 20.14
N GLY A 167 -4.60 5.13 19.28
CA GLY A 167 -3.22 5.53 19.61
C GLY A 167 -2.83 6.93 19.13
N GLY A 168 -3.80 7.78 18.77
CA GLY A 168 -3.59 9.14 18.29
C GLY A 168 -2.81 9.24 16.97
N ALA A 169 -2.29 10.44 16.69
CA ALA A 169 -1.65 10.79 15.42
C ALA A 169 -0.44 9.92 15.02
N MET A 170 0.09 9.10 15.94
CA MET A 170 1.17 8.16 15.65
C MET A 170 0.74 6.89 14.93
N PHE A 171 -0.55 6.54 14.91
CA PHE A 171 -0.98 5.28 14.30
C PHE A 171 -0.62 5.20 12.81
N TYR A 172 -1.03 6.20 12.02
CA TYR A 172 -0.72 6.26 10.60
C TYR A 172 0.76 6.54 10.33
N ALA A 173 1.43 7.31 11.18
CA ALA A 173 2.88 7.51 11.10
C ALA A 173 3.64 6.18 11.27
N ASN A 174 3.30 5.40 12.30
CA ASN A 174 3.85 4.06 12.53
C ASN A 174 3.48 3.07 11.41
N TRP A 175 2.27 3.17 10.85
CA TRP A 175 1.88 2.37 9.69
C TRP A 175 2.82 2.63 8.49
N THR A 176 3.34 3.84 8.28
CA THR A 176 4.34 4.06 7.21
C THR A 176 5.70 3.38 7.45
N ALA A 177 5.99 2.94 8.67
CA ALA A 177 7.31 2.41 9.03
C ALA A 177 7.70 1.20 8.18
N GLY A 178 8.90 1.25 7.58
CA GLY A 178 9.41 0.23 6.67
C GLY A 178 8.73 0.15 5.30
N LYS A 179 7.61 0.83 5.07
CA LYS A 179 6.96 0.90 3.75
C LYS A 179 7.75 1.86 2.84
N ARG A 180 7.85 1.54 1.55
CA ARG A 180 8.49 2.39 0.53
C ARG A 180 7.48 2.72 -0.55
N PHE A 181 7.08 3.98 -0.62
CA PHE A 181 6.18 4.50 -1.64
C PHE A 181 6.99 4.96 -2.85
N ILE A 182 6.62 4.46 -4.02
CA ILE A 182 7.31 4.72 -5.29
C ILE A 182 6.26 5.14 -6.32
N VAL A 183 6.62 6.05 -7.23
CA VAL A 183 5.74 6.42 -8.36
C VAL A 183 5.20 5.18 -9.07
N GLY A 184 3.87 5.09 -9.14
CA GLY A 184 3.13 3.93 -9.66
C GLY A 184 2.45 3.08 -8.57
N ASP A 185 2.91 3.12 -7.32
CA ASP A 185 2.20 2.53 -6.18
C ASP A 185 0.84 3.22 -5.94
N SER A 186 0.00 2.66 -5.08
CA SER A 186 -1.30 3.25 -4.69
C SER A 186 -1.56 3.09 -3.21
N LEU A 187 -2.27 4.05 -2.61
CA LEU A 187 -2.82 3.95 -1.25
C LEU A 187 -4.29 3.54 -1.34
N VAL A 188 -4.75 2.66 -0.46
CA VAL A 188 -6.19 2.36 -0.28
C VAL A 188 -6.57 2.75 1.15
N PHE A 189 -7.52 3.66 1.30
CA PHE A 189 -8.02 4.14 2.58
C PHE A 189 -9.39 3.51 2.83
N ASN A 190 -9.48 2.49 3.68
CA ASN A 190 -10.76 1.83 4.00
C ASN A 190 -11.45 2.59 5.14
N PHE A 191 -12.47 3.37 4.84
CA PHE A 191 -13.25 4.13 5.83
C PHE A 191 -14.75 4.06 5.55
N ARG A 192 -15.56 4.49 6.52
CA ARG A 192 -17.02 4.46 6.44
C ARG A 192 -17.54 5.77 5.85
N THR A 193 -18.22 5.66 4.72
CA THR A 193 -18.93 6.75 4.04
C THR A 193 -19.84 7.50 5.03
N ARG A 194 -19.66 8.83 5.16
CA ARG A 194 -20.36 9.74 6.12
C ARG A 194 -20.05 9.57 7.62
N GLU A 195 -19.14 8.68 8.03
CA GLU A 195 -18.51 8.74 9.36
C GLU A 195 -17.10 9.33 9.28
N ASP A 196 -16.44 9.17 8.13
CA ASP A 196 -15.08 9.58 7.84
C ASP A 196 -14.99 10.06 6.37
N ASP A 197 -14.03 10.94 6.10
CA ASP A 197 -13.72 11.49 4.78
C ASP A 197 -12.21 11.38 4.47
N LEU A 198 -11.80 11.77 3.25
CA LEU A 198 -10.40 11.80 2.84
C LEU A 198 -10.07 12.99 1.93
N VAL A 199 -9.56 14.05 2.54
CA VAL A 199 -9.00 15.20 1.82
C VAL A 199 -7.49 15.07 1.67
N ARG A 200 -6.97 15.27 0.45
CA ARG A 200 -5.54 15.51 0.23
C ARG A 200 -5.26 17.01 0.38
N VAL A 201 -4.31 17.39 1.23
CA VAL A 201 -4.05 18.78 1.59
C VAL A 201 -2.57 19.19 1.42
N THR A 202 -2.26 20.48 1.53
CA THR A 202 -0.88 20.97 1.70
C THR A 202 -0.27 20.52 3.03
N LYS A 203 1.06 20.57 3.16
CA LYS A 203 1.75 20.34 4.45
C LYS A 203 1.22 21.27 5.55
N GLN A 204 0.99 22.55 5.22
CA GLN A 204 0.54 23.54 6.21
C GLN A 204 -0.86 23.17 6.75
N SER A 205 -1.78 22.83 5.86
CA SER A 205 -3.13 22.38 6.21
C SER A 205 -3.14 21.05 6.96
N PHE A 206 -2.23 20.12 6.60
CA PHE A 206 -1.98 18.92 7.38
C PHE A 206 -1.46 19.22 8.78
N ASP A 207 -0.47 20.11 8.93
CA ASP A 207 0.10 20.48 10.23
C ASP A 207 -0.96 21.15 11.13
N LEU A 208 -1.85 21.96 10.55
CA LEU A 208 -2.91 22.70 11.24
C LEU A 208 -4.23 21.91 11.42
N CYS A 209 -4.40 20.78 10.74
CA CYS A 209 -5.67 20.06 10.61
C CYS A 209 -6.81 20.96 10.10
N ASN A 210 -6.67 21.45 8.86
CA ASN A 210 -7.71 22.17 8.13
C ASN A 210 -7.70 21.88 6.62
N ASP A 211 -8.70 22.39 5.92
CA ASP A 211 -8.94 22.26 4.48
C ASP A 211 -8.56 23.50 3.64
N ASP A 212 -8.05 24.59 4.27
CA ASP A 212 -7.62 25.85 3.61
C ASP A 212 -6.69 25.64 2.39
N GLY A 213 -6.02 24.49 2.33
CA GLY A 213 -5.11 24.06 1.28
C GLY A 213 -5.45 22.68 0.73
N GLU A 214 -6.73 22.38 0.53
CA GLU A 214 -7.22 21.24 -0.24
C GLU A 214 -6.56 21.15 -1.63
N ILE A 215 -6.26 19.92 -2.06
CA ILE A 215 -5.61 19.60 -3.33
C ILE A 215 -6.36 18.44 -4.00
N GLY A 216 -7.59 18.66 -4.40
CA GLY A 216 -8.43 17.67 -5.07
C GLY A 216 -9.89 18.08 -5.00
N ASP A 217 -10.75 17.07 -5.14
CA ASP A 217 -12.08 17.09 -4.54
C ASP A 217 -12.00 16.20 -3.29
N ASP A 218 -12.70 16.58 -2.22
CA ASP A 218 -12.96 15.74 -1.06
C ASP A 218 -13.59 14.37 -1.46
N ILE A 219 -13.32 13.35 -0.67
CA ILE A 219 -13.79 11.98 -0.86
C ILE A 219 -14.56 11.55 0.38
N ASP A 220 -15.87 11.83 0.37
CA ASP A 220 -16.86 11.53 1.41
C ASP A 220 -17.29 10.05 1.47
N HIS A 221 -16.75 9.21 0.57
CA HIS A 221 -17.11 7.80 0.41
C HIS A 221 -15.90 6.87 0.34
N GLY A 222 -15.85 5.88 1.22
CA GLY A 222 -14.74 4.95 1.36
C GLY A 222 -15.01 3.57 0.75
N PRO A 223 -13.98 2.73 0.61
CA PRO A 223 -12.60 3.07 0.36
C PRO A 223 -12.29 3.89 -0.90
N ALA A 224 -11.53 4.94 -0.66
CA ALA A 224 -10.79 5.66 -1.69
C ALA A 224 -9.51 4.90 -2.07
N THR A 225 -9.11 4.94 -3.34
CA THR A 225 -7.76 4.53 -3.76
C THR A 225 -7.04 5.71 -4.42
N ILE A 226 -5.92 6.14 -3.83
CA ILE A 226 -5.13 7.26 -4.33
C ILE A 226 -3.91 6.74 -5.10
N PRO A 227 -3.82 6.94 -6.42
CA PRO A 227 -2.66 6.55 -7.20
C PRO A 227 -1.50 7.53 -7.00
N LEU A 228 -0.31 7.00 -6.72
CA LEU A 228 0.90 7.79 -6.45
C LEU A 228 1.62 8.09 -7.76
N LEU A 229 1.04 9.02 -8.54
CA LEU A 229 1.46 9.30 -9.92
C LEU A 229 2.69 10.19 -10.07
N THR A 230 3.07 10.93 -9.03
CA THR A 230 4.19 11.89 -9.03
C THR A 230 5.08 11.70 -7.81
N PRO A 231 6.40 11.96 -7.91
CA PRO A 231 7.27 11.97 -6.75
C PRO A 231 7.01 13.23 -5.92
N GLY A 232 7.15 13.14 -4.60
CA GLY A 232 6.91 14.24 -3.68
C GLY A 232 6.24 13.80 -2.39
N GLU A 233 5.99 14.76 -1.51
CA GLU A 233 5.27 14.56 -0.26
C GLU A 233 3.76 14.62 -0.51
N TYR A 234 3.01 13.69 0.08
CA TYR A 234 1.56 13.66 0.06
C TYR A 234 1.05 13.69 1.49
N TYR A 235 0.06 14.54 1.73
CA TYR A 235 -0.57 14.71 3.03
C TYR A 235 -2.07 14.51 2.90
N PHE A 236 -2.62 13.71 3.78
CA PHE A 236 -4.03 13.33 3.82
C PHE A 236 -4.55 13.56 5.24
N ILE A 237 -5.77 14.09 5.33
CA ILE A 237 -6.50 14.28 6.58
C ILE A 237 -7.94 13.82 6.38
N SER A 238 -8.63 13.60 7.49
CA SER A 238 -10.09 13.70 7.55
C SER A 238 -10.45 15.12 7.99
N ASN A 239 -11.37 15.76 7.27
CA ASN A 239 -11.92 17.08 7.54
C ASN A 239 -13.15 17.03 8.46
N GLU A 240 -13.68 15.83 8.76
CA GLU A 240 -14.72 15.64 9.78
C GLU A 240 -14.30 16.24 11.14
N ASP A 241 -15.28 16.80 11.85
CA ASP A 241 -15.08 17.68 13.00
C ASP A 241 -14.27 16.99 14.13
N GLY A 242 -12.98 17.34 14.23
CA GLY A 242 -12.07 16.80 15.24
C GLY A 242 -11.32 15.52 14.84
N HIS A 243 -11.56 14.93 13.68
CA HIS A 243 -10.97 13.64 13.28
C HIS A 243 -9.46 13.76 13.03
N CYS A 244 -9.01 14.75 12.24
CA CYS A 244 -7.58 15.00 12.03
C CYS A 244 -6.84 15.31 13.35
N GLN A 245 -7.46 16.08 14.24
CA GLN A 245 -6.89 16.48 15.54
C GLN A 245 -6.71 15.26 16.46
N GLN A 246 -7.64 14.30 16.42
CA GLN A 246 -7.52 13.01 17.11
C GLN A 246 -6.57 12.02 16.40
N GLY A 247 -6.00 12.39 15.27
CA GLY A 247 -4.89 11.66 14.62
C GLY A 247 -5.22 10.99 13.30
N GLN A 248 -6.40 11.20 12.72
CA GLN A 248 -6.77 10.69 11.40
C GLN A 248 -6.11 11.50 10.29
N LYS A 249 -4.80 11.29 10.15
CA LYS A 249 -3.94 12.01 9.23
C LYS A 249 -2.75 11.16 8.80
N LEU A 250 -2.44 11.13 7.50
CA LEU A 250 -1.32 10.38 6.92
C LEU A 250 -0.41 11.32 6.12
N ALA A 251 0.89 11.29 6.42
CA ALA A 251 1.93 11.86 5.58
C ALA A 251 2.79 10.75 4.96
N ILE A 252 3.03 10.79 3.66
CA ILE A 252 3.98 9.90 2.98
C ILE A 252 4.92 10.69 2.06
N ASN A 253 6.09 10.12 1.78
CA ASN A 253 7.01 10.62 0.76
C ASN A 253 7.13 9.59 -0.38
N VAL A 254 6.68 9.98 -1.57
CA VAL A 254 6.72 9.18 -2.79
C VAL A 254 8.02 9.43 -3.51
N THR A 255 8.87 8.41 -3.57
CA THR A 255 10.11 8.49 -4.34
C THR A 255 9.86 8.24 -5.82
N ALA A 256 10.60 8.93 -6.69
CA ALA A 256 10.57 8.61 -8.12
C ALA A 256 10.97 7.15 -8.32
N ALA A 257 10.25 6.43 -9.19
CA ALA A 257 10.77 5.16 -9.70
C ALA A 257 12.18 5.41 -10.24
N ALA A 258 13.15 4.60 -9.82
CA ALA A 258 14.52 4.73 -10.30
C ALA A 258 14.49 4.77 -11.83
N PRO A 259 15.21 5.69 -12.51
CA PRO A 259 15.14 5.79 -13.95
C PRO A 259 15.70 4.53 -14.59
N GLY A 260 14.80 3.58 -14.87
CA GLY A 260 14.92 2.72 -16.04
C GLY A 260 15.17 3.63 -17.23
N PRO A 261 16.01 3.20 -18.20
CA PRO A 261 16.60 4.10 -19.17
C PRO A 261 15.52 4.92 -19.87
N MET A 262 15.46 6.22 -19.54
CA MET A 262 14.86 7.19 -20.43
C MET A 262 15.68 7.11 -21.71
N THR A 263 15.10 6.46 -22.73
CA THR A 263 15.54 6.69 -24.10
C THR A 263 15.61 8.19 -24.30
N PRO A 264 16.69 8.75 -24.88
CA PRO A 264 16.78 10.18 -25.17
C PRO A 264 15.50 10.65 -25.86
N PRO A 265 15.03 11.89 -25.64
CA PRO A 265 13.84 12.39 -26.31
C PRO A 265 14.05 12.27 -27.82
N SER A 266 13.42 11.25 -28.40
CA SER A 266 13.50 11.00 -29.83
C SER A 266 12.86 12.19 -30.53
N SER A 267 13.57 12.77 -31.49
CA SER A 267 13.08 13.92 -32.26
C SER A 267 11.91 13.58 -33.21
N ASN A 268 11.39 12.36 -33.13
CA ASN A 268 10.08 11.96 -33.64
C ASN A 268 9.17 11.58 -32.47
N PRO A 269 7.92 12.10 -32.40
CA PRO A 269 6.94 11.56 -31.48
C PRO A 269 6.73 10.07 -31.84
N PRO A 270 6.78 9.15 -30.86
CA PRO A 270 6.43 7.76 -31.15
C PRO A 270 4.97 7.72 -31.63
N PRO A 271 4.61 6.85 -32.59
CA PRO A 271 3.22 6.66 -32.94
C PRO A 271 2.47 6.24 -31.67
N SER A 272 1.41 6.96 -31.35
CA SER A 272 0.55 6.67 -30.20
C SER A 272 -0.08 5.29 -30.39
N THR A 273 0.58 4.26 -29.84
CA THR A 273 -0.02 2.94 -29.68
C THR A 273 -1.30 3.13 -28.87
N PRO A 274 -2.49 2.81 -29.41
CA PRO A 274 -3.73 3.07 -28.70
C PRO A 274 -3.71 2.36 -27.36
N ARG A 275 -4.00 3.08 -26.25
CA ARG A 275 -4.32 2.43 -24.98
C ARG A 275 -5.45 1.44 -25.28
N PRO A 276 -5.34 0.15 -24.91
CA PRO A 276 -6.44 -0.79 -25.11
C PRO A 276 -7.71 -0.19 -24.51
N ALA A 277 -8.79 -0.16 -25.30
CA ALA A 277 -10.04 0.43 -24.86
C ALA A 277 -10.54 -0.25 -23.58
N PRO A 278 -11.27 0.48 -22.70
CA PRO A 278 -12.13 -0.10 -21.69
C PRO A 278 -12.89 -1.32 -22.21
N VAL A 279 -12.90 -2.40 -21.44
CA VAL A 279 -13.69 -3.60 -21.72
C VAL A 279 -14.80 -3.71 -20.68
N THR A 280 -16.02 -3.91 -21.17
CA THR A 280 -17.19 -4.22 -20.35
C THR A 280 -17.30 -5.73 -20.15
N HIS A 281 -17.35 -6.17 -18.89
CA HIS A 281 -17.53 -7.57 -18.49
C HIS A 281 -18.92 -7.75 -17.89
N ILE A 282 -19.78 -8.53 -18.54
CA ILE A 282 -21.11 -8.87 -17.99
C ILE A 282 -20.93 -9.98 -16.96
N VAL A 283 -21.18 -9.66 -15.68
CA VAL A 283 -21.00 -10.56 -14.54
C VAL A 283 -21.98 -11.74 -14.67
N GLY A 284 -21.47 -12.96 -14.52
CA GLY A 284 -22.22 -14.20 -14.76
C GLY A 284 -22.63 -14.45 -16.22
N GLY A 285 -22.32 -13.55 -17.16
CA GLY A 285 -22.64 -13.70 -18.58
C GLY A 285 -24.15 -13.74 -18.83
N SER A 286 -24.66 -14.84 -19.38
CA SER A 286 -26.10 -15.02 -19.63
C SER A 286 -26.91 -15.43 -18.40
N VAL A 287 -26.25 -15.76 -17.28
CA VAL A 287 -26.92 -16.07 -15.99
C VAL A 287 -27.17 -14.77 -15.21
N GLY A 288 -26.27 -13.80 -15.32
CA GLY A 288 -26.36 -12.52 -14.61
C GLY A 288 -25.78 -12.58 -13.19
N TRP A 289 -26.19 -11.62 -12.37
CA TRP A 289 -25.88 -11.54 -10.95
C TRP A 289 -27.10 -12.07 -10.16
N THR A 290 -26.99 -13.32 -9.75
CA THR A 290 -28.03 -14.11 -9.08
C THR A 290 -27.39 -15.20 -8.22
N ILE A 291 -28.17 -15.84 -7.35
CA ILE A 291 -27.75 -17.02 -6.60
C ILE A 291 -27.38 -18.13 -7.61
N PRO A 292 -26.10 -18.55 -7.69
CA PRO A 292 -25.65 -19.31 -8.84
C PRO A 292 -25.93 -20.81 -8.70
N PRO A 293 -26.36 -21.51 -9.77
CA PRO A 293 -26.49 -22.95 -9.76
C PRO A 293 -25.11 -23.61 -9.62
N GLY A 294 -24.83 -24.17 -8.44
CA GLY A 294 -23.53 -24.74 -8.07
C GLY A 294 -22.70 -23.90 -7.08
N GLY A 295 -23.26 -22.81 -6.55
CA GLY A 295 -22.64 -21.99 -5.50
C GLY A 295 -21.45 -21.15 -5.97
N ALA A 296 -20.65 -20.65 -5.01
CA ALA A 296 -19.61 -19.64 -5.24
C ALA A 296 -18.56 -19.99 -6.33
N ALA A 297 -18.37 -21.28 -6.61
CA ALA A 297 -17.52 -21.75 -7.70
C ALA A 297 -17.94 -21.22 -9.09
N PHE A 298 -19.21 -20.81 -9.27
CA PHE A 298 -19.70 -20.22 -10.51
C PHE A 298 -18.99 -18.91 -10.87
N TYR A 299 -18.93 -17.94 -9.95
CA TYR A 299 -18.27 -16.66 -10.23
C TYR A 299 -16.74 -16.79 -10.29
N VAL A 300 -16.16 -17.73 -9.53
CA VAL A 300 -14.73 -18.11 -9.67
C VAL A 300 -14.43 -18.69 -11.06
N ASN A 301 -15.31 -19.54 -11.60
CA ASN A 301 -15.16 -20.04 -12.97
C ASN A 301 -15.44 -18.95 -14.02
N TRP A 302 -16.32 -17.98 -13.74
CA TRP A 302 -16.55 -16.84 -14.61
C TRP A 302 -15.34 -15.91 -14.70
N THR A 303 -14.57 -15.69 -13.63
CA THR A 303 -13.34 -14.88 -13.67
C THR A 303 -12.16 -15.59 -14.34
N ALA A 304 -12.21 -16.92 -14.48
CA ALA A 304 -11.11 -17.71 -15.03
C ALA A 304 -10.68 -17.23 -16.44
N GLY A 305 -9.40 -16.90 -16.59
CA GLY A 305 -8.83 -16.42 -17.85
C GLY A 305 -9.18 -14.98 -18.24
N LYS A 306 -9.89 -14.22 -17.39
CA LYS A 306 -10.17 -12.79 -17.61
C LYS A 306 -9.04 -11.91 -17.05
N THR A 307 -8.75 -10.82 -17.75
CA THR A 307 -7.91 -9.72 -17.23
C THR A 307 -8.79 -8.48 -17.06
N PHE A 308 -9.04 -8.10 -15.82
CA PHE A 308 -9.68 -6.85 -15.45
C PHE A 308 -8.62 -5.75 -15.35
N ALA A 309 -8.87 -4.57 -15.89
CA ALA A 309 -7.91 -3.46 -15.87
C ALA A 309 -8.56 -2.11 -15.57
N VAL A 310 -7.77 -1.16 -15.06
CA VAL A 310 -8.28 0.18 -14.73
C VAL A 310 -8.86 0.88 -15.97
N GLY A 311 -10.14 1.23 -15.86
CA GLY A 311 -11.00 1.77 -16.90
C GLY A 311 -12.04 0.79 -17.44
N ASP A 312 -11.92 -0.52 -17.17
CA ASP A 312 -12.96 -1.51 -17.49
C ASP A 312 -14.26 -1.26 -16.72
N SER A 313 -15.34 -1.96 -17.11
CA SER A 313 -16.61 -1.93 -16.39
C SER A 313 -17.11 -3.34 -16.08
N LEU A 314 -17.65 -3.55 -14.89
CA LEU A 314 -18.49 -4.70 -14.56
C LEU A 314 -19.95 -4.32 -14.77
N VAL A 315 -20.72 -5.15 -15.47
CA VAL A 315 -22.18 -5.00 -15.58
C VAL A 315 -22.83 -6.13 -14.78
N PHE A 316 -23.51 -5.75 -13.71
CA PHE A 316 -24.27 -6.65 -12.85
C PHE A 316 -25.72 -6.62 -13.31
N ASN A 317 -26.18 -7.70 -13.95
CA ASN A 317 -27.56 -7.83 -14.40
C ASN A 317 -28.35 -8.68 -13.40
N PHE A 318 -29.08 -8.01 -12.51
CA PHE A 318 -29.89 -8.60 -11.45
C PHE A 318 -31.29 -7.96 -11.43
N GLN A 319 -32.19 -8.55 -10.63
CA GLN A 319 -33.53 -8.00 -10.40
C GLN A 319 -33.51 -7.11 -9.13
N THR A 320 -33.86 -5.83 -9.29
CA THR A 320 -34.14 -4.89 -8.20
C THR A 320 -35.11 -5.49 -7.19
N ASP A 321 -34.94 -5.15 -5.90
CA ASP A 321 -35.73 -5.68 -4.77
C ASP A 321 -35.63 -7.21 -4.56
N VAL A 322 -34.61 -7.86 -5.13
CA VAL A 322 -34.34 -9.31 -4.97
C VAL A 322 -32.85 -9.57 -4.71
N HIS A 323 -32.00 -8.83 -5.42
CA HIS A 323 -30.57 -8.82 -5.22
C HIS A 323 -30.07 -7.37 -5.24
N ASP A 324 -28.85 -7.20 -4.76
CA ASP A 324 -28.11 -5.97 -4.65
C ASP A 324 -26.65 -6.20 -5.11
N VAL A 325 -25.84 -5.15 -5.17
CA VAL A 325 -24.38 -5.28 -5.34
C VAL A 325 -23.68 -4.38 -4.34
N GLU A 326 -23.01 -5.02 -3.39
CA GLU A 326 -22.13 -4.38 -2.43
C GLU A 326 -20.69 -4.68 -2.81
N ARG A 327 -19.81 -3.68 -2.75
CA ARG A 327 -18.36 -3.90 -2.75
C ARG A 327 -17.96 -4.02 -1.28
N VAL A 328 -17.09 -4.96 -0.92
CA VAL A 328 -16.76 -5.24 0.49
C VAL A 328 -15.26 -5.57 0.69
N PRO A 329 -14.70 -5.50 1.90
CA PRO A 329 -13.35 -5.94 2.20
C PRO A 329 -13.22 -7.46 2.07
N LYS A 330 -11.98 -7.96 1.93
CA LYS A 330 -11.73 -9.41 1.83
C LYS A 330 -12.34 -10.21 2.98
N LEU A 331 -12.30 -9.68 4.22
CA LEU A 331 -12.80 -10.39 5.39
C LEU A 331 -14.33 -10.54 5.34
N SER A 332 -15.06 -9.44 5.15
CA SER A 332 -16.52 -9.42 4.98
C SER A 332 -16.95 -10.29 3.80
N PHE A 333 -16.22 -10.23 2.67
CA PHE A 333 -16.39 -11.16 1.57
C PHE A 333 -16.21 -12.62 2.00
N ASP A 334 -15.13 -12.97 2.69
CA ASP A 334 -14.83 -14.36 3.05
C ASP A 334 -15.90 -14.95 4.01
N ILE A 335 -16.46 -14.14 4.91
CA ILE A 335 -17.50 -14.55 5.88
C ILE A 335 -18.94 -14.29 5.44
N CYS A 336 -19.17 -13.60 4.31
CA CYS A 336 -20.48 -13.11 3.87
C CYS A 336 -21.16 -12.19 4.89
N SER A 337 -20.44 -11.11 5.26
CA SER A 337 -21.03 -9.97 5.95
C SER A 337 -21.20 -8.81 4.97
N ASP A 338 -22.33 -8.13 5.10
CA ASP A 338 -22.54 -6.73 4.72
C ASP A 338 -21.51 -5.82 5.40
N ASP A 339 -21.34 -5.94 6.74
CA ASP A 339 -20.41 -5.17 7.58
C ASP A 339 -19.15 -4.63 6.86
N ASN A 340 -19.03 -3.30 6.84
CA ASN A 340 -17.91 -2.52 6.27
C ASN A 340 -17.94 -2.40 4.74
N GLU A 341 -19.13 -2.22 4.20
CA GLU A 341 -19.46 -1.89 2.82
C GLU A 341 -18.56 -0.78 2.24
N ILE A 342 -18.27 -0.89 0.94
CA ILE A 342 -17.33 -0.05 0.21
C ILE A 342 -18.10 0.74 -0.86
N GLY A 343 -18.44 1.99 -0.55
CA GLY A 343 -19.30 2.86 -1.34
C GLY A 343 -20.78 2.57 -1.13
N ASP A 344 -21.65 3.15 -1.95
CA ASP A 344 -23.10 2.90 -1.85
C ASP A 344 -23.47 1.49 -2.33
N THR A 345 -24.33 0.79 -1.56
CA THR A 345 -25.01 -0.44 -1.99
C THR A 345 -25.84 -0.17 -3.24
N ILE A 346 -25.67 -1.01 -4.27
CA ILE A 346 -26.40 -0.85 -5.53
C ILE A 346 -27.67 -1.70 -5.49
N GLU A 347 -28.76 -1.10 -5.01
CA GLU A 347 -30.06 -1.76 -4.82
C GLU A 347 -30.83 -2.04 -6.14
N SER A 348 -30.43 -1.45 -7.27
CA SER A 348 -31.19 -1.52 -8.53
C SER A 348 -30.39 -1.98 -9.76
N GLY A 349 -30.98 -2.93 -10.51
CA GLY A 349 -30.36 -3.58 -11.66
C GLY A 349 -31.01 -3.22 -13.00
N PRO A 350 -30.28 -3.33 -14.14
CA PRO A 350 -28.87 -3.68 -14.23
C PRO A 350 -27.94 -2.51 -13.88
N ALA A 351 -26.94 -2.79 -13.05
CA ALA A 351 -25.94 -1.81 -12.61
C ALA A 351 -24.64 -1.91 -13.42
N THR A 352 -23.90 -0.80 -13.49
CA THR A 352 -22.55 -0.76 -14.09
C THR A 352 -21.56 -0.13 -13.11
N VAL A 353 -20.56 -0.91 -12.71
CA VAL A 353 -19.44 -0.46 -11.86
C VAL A 353 -18.21 -0.25 -12.73
N VAL A 354 -17.62 0.94 -12.69
CA VAL A 354 -16.35 1.22 -13.39
C VAL A 354 -15.18 0.85 -12.49
N LEU A 355 -14.24 0.06 -13.01
CA LEU A 355 -13.04 -0.35 -12.30
C LEU A 355 -12.01 0.77 -12.35
N THR A 356 -12.11 1.71 -11.39
CA THR A 356 -11.27 2.91 -11.32
C THR A 356 -9.91 2.66 -10.65
N THR A 357 -9.75 1.57 -9.89
CA THR A 357 -8.57 1.37 -9.02
C THR A 357 -7.95 -0.03 -9.20
N PRO A 358 -6.61 -0.18 -9.13
CA PRO A 358 -5.95 -1.48 -9.23
C PRO A 358 -5.90 -2.21 -7.87
N GLY A 359 -5.87 -3.53 -7.91
CA GLY A 359 -5.87 -4.40 -6.72
C GLY A 359 -7.04 -5.38 -6.70
N GLU A 360 -7.23 -6.05 -5.58
CA GLU A 360 -8.35 -6.96 -5.38
C GLU A 360 -9.65 -6.19 -5.09
N HIS A 361 -10.73 -6.53 -5.78
CA HIS A 361 -12.08 -6.02 -5.49
C HIS A 361 -12.99 -7.22 -5.23
N TYR A 362 -13.78 -7.11 -4.16
CA TYR A 362 -14.73 -8.13 -3.75
C TYR A 362 -16.13 -7.54 -3.79
N TYR A 363 -17.08 -8.30 -4.31
CA TYR A 363 -18.48 -7.94 -4.37
C TYR A 363 -19.34 -9.06 -3.82
N ILE A 364 -20.40 -8.72 -3.10
CA ILE A 364 -21.40 -9.64 -2.57
C ILE A 364 -22.81 -9.10 -2.89
N SER A 365 -23.82 -9.94 -2.67
CA SER A 365 -25.18 -9.50 -2.42
C SER A 365 -25.37 -9.58 -0.90
N GLY A 366 -25.69 -8.46 -0.25
CA GLY A 366 -26.08 -8.41 1.16
C GLY A 366 -27.49 -8.94 1.41
N GLU A 367 -28.31 -9.07 0.36
CA GLU A 367 -29.67 -9.60 0.44
C GLU A 367 -29.72 -11.05 1.01
N ASN A 368 -30.40 -11.18 2.16
CA ASN A 368 -30.82 -12.43 2.80
C ASN A 368 -29.70 -13.44 3.14
N GLN A 369 -29.41 -14.37 2.23
CA GLN A 369 -28.37 -15.41 2.36
C GLN A 369 -27.66 -15.64 1.02
N ASP A 370 -27.77 -14.66 0.12
CA ASP A 370 -27.41 -14.85 -1.28
C ASP A 370 -25.89 -14.99 -1.43
N CYS A 371 -25.11 -14.27 -0.62
CA CYS A 371 -23.66 -14.44 -0.53
C CYS A 371 -23.25 -15.85 -0.09
N GLU A 372 -23.85 -16.42 0.97
CA GLU A 372 -23.55 -17.76 1.48
C GLU A 372 -23.94 -18.85 0.49
N LEU A 373 -25.04 -18.63 -0.24
CA LEU A 373 -25.46 -19.47 -1.37
C LEU A 373 -24.60 -19.26 -2.62
N GLY A 374 -23.69 -18.28 -2.62
CA GLY A 374 -22.59 -18.14 -3.56
C GLY A 374 -22.63 -16.92 -4.48
N GLN A 375 -23.53 -15.96 -4.25
CA GLN A 375 -23.62 -14.70 -4.99
C GLN A 375 -22.53 -13.72 -4.54
N LYS A 376 -21.29 -14.05 -4.90
CA LYS A 376 -20.09 -13.32 -4.50
C LYS A 376 -19.03 -13.39 -5.60
N LEU A 377 -18.39 -12.26 -5.90
CA LEU A 377 -17.38 -12.11 -6.96
C LEU A 377 -16.08 -11.53 -6.38
N ALA A 378 -14.96 -12.22 -6.59
CA ALA A 378 -13.62 -11.67 -6.34
C ALA A 378 -12.90 -11.47 -7.68
N ILE A 379 -12.35 -10.28 -7.92
CA ILE A 379 -11.50 -9.97 -9.08
C ILE A 379 -10.19 -9.30 -8.65
N ASN A 380 -9.17 -9.39 -9.50
CA ASN A 380 -7.95 -8.61 -9.37
C ASN A 380 -7.78 -7.71 -10.61
N VAL A 381 -7.64 -6.41 -10.38
CA VAL A 381 -7.62 -5.35 -11.39
C VAL A 381 -6.20 -4.84 -11.59
N VAL A 382 -5.69 -4.88 -12.83
CA VAL A 382 -4.35 -4.37 -13.16
C VAL A 382 -4.38 -2.91 -13.60
N ALA A 383 -3.36 -2.13 -13.23
CA ALA A 383 -3.26 -0.69 -13.54
C ALA A 383 -3.29 -0.38 -15.06
N SER A 384 -2.81 -1.31 -15.90
CA SER A 384 -2.99 -1.24 -17.36
C SER A 384 -2.91 -2.63 -17.99
N ARG A 385 -3.61 -2.83 -19.12
CA ARG A 385 -3.36 -3.99 -19.99
C ARG A 385 -2.02 -3.79 -20.71
N SER A 386 -0.99 -4.51 -20.27
CA SER A 386 0.23 -4.66 -21.08
C SER A 386 -0.08 -5.55 -22.29
N THR A 387 -0.40 -4.94 -23.43
CA THR A 387 -0.25 -5.64 -24.71
C THR A 387 1.24 -5.83 -24.94
N GLY A 388 1.75 -7.00 -24.53
CA GLY A 388 3.01 -7.50 -25.10
C GLY A 388 2.92 -7.48 -26.63
N PRO A 389 4.03 -7.28 -27.35
CA PRO A 389 4.00 -7.29 -28.80
C PRO A 389 3.37 -8.61 -29.26
N VAL A 390 2.25 -8.51 -29.99
CA VAL A 390 1.65 -9.67 -30.65
C VAL A 390 2.67 -10.13 -31.67
N THR A 391 3.45 -11.15 -31.33
CA THR A 391 4.28 -11.86 -32.27
C THR A 391 3.33 -12.49 -33.27
N SER A 392 3.24 -11.88 -34.45
CA SER A 392 2.59 -12.46 -35.61
C SER A 392 3.33 -13.73 -35.99
N ILE A 393 2.94 -14.86 -35.39
CA ILE A 393 3.43 -16.17 -35.78
C ILE A 393 3.04 -16.37 -37.24
N SER A 394 4.07 -16.58 -38.05
CA SER A 394 3.99 -16.54 -39.50
C SER A 394 2.99 -17.53 -40.09
N THR A 395 2.43 -17.13 -41.23
CA THR A 395 1.78 -18.00 -42.20
C THR A 395 2.48 -19.36 -42.36
N PRO A 396 1.75 -20.49 -42.31
CA PRO A 396 2.29 -21.76 -42.79
C PRO A 396 2.61 -21.67 -44.29
N PRO A 397 3.69 -22.28 -44.78
CA PRO A 397 3.99 -22.30 -46.20
C PRO A 397 3.04 -23.24 -46.96
N THR A 398 2.51 -22.75 -48.08
CA THR A 398 1.68 -23.51 -49.03
C THR A 398 2.50 -24.60 -49.74
N SER A 399 2.14 -25.87 -49.55
CA SER A 399 2.53 -26.98 -50.43
C SER A 399 1.47 -28.09 -50.46
N GLY A 400 0.56 -28.05 -51.43
CA GLY A 400 -0.09 -29.28 -51.95
C GLY A 400 0.90 -30.04 -52.86
N PRO A 401 0.60 -31.28 -53.32
CA PRO A 401 -0.72 -31.62 -53.87
C PRO A 401 -1.32 -33.00 -53.49
N THR A 402 -2.59 -33.17 -53.91
CA THR A 402 -3.43 -34.37 -53.95
C THR A 402 -2.83 -35.51 -54.80
N PRO A 403 -3.24 -36.80 -54.62
CA PRO A 403 -4.53 -37.35 -55.09
C PRO A 403 -5.25 -38.26 -54.06
N GLY A 404 -6.48 -38.77 -54.22
CA GLY A 404 -7.50 -38.60 -55.26
C GLY A 404 -8.45 -39.82 -55.38
N GLY A 405 -9.69 -39.72 -54.87
CA GLY A 405 -10.80 -40.70 -55.05
C GLY A 405 -10.81 -41.94 -54.13
N SER A 406 -11.87 -42.75 -53.98
CA SER A 406 -13.30 -42.64 -54.39
C SER A 406 -14.15 -43.76 -53.74
N GLY A 407 -15.47 -43.54 -53.53
CA GLY A 407 -16.49 -44.58 -53.21
C GLY A 407 -17.07 -44.48 -51.77
N ARG A 408 -18.34 -44.14 -51.53
CA ARG A 408 -19.65 -44.75 -51.87
C ARG A 408 -19.95 -46.09 -51.17
N GLY A 409 -20.91 -46.07 -50.24
CA GLY A 409 -21.56 -47.24 -49.62
C GLY A 409 -22.75 -46.81 -48.75
N LEU A 410 -23.87 -47.55 -48.77
CA LEU A 410 -25.16 -47.20 -48.17
C LEU A 410 -25.43 -47.92 -46.81
N PRO A 411 -26.47 -47.53 -46.04
CA PRO A 411 -26.71 -48.00 -44.67
C PRO A 411 -27.76 -49.14 -44.54
N ASN A 412 -27.71 -49.86 -43.41
CA ASN A 412 -28.83 -50.59 -42.77
C ASN A 412 -28.35 -50.98 -41.34
N SER A 413 -29.00 -50.62 -40.23
CA SER A 413 -30.31 -51.04 -39.66
C SER A 413 -30.20 -52.21 -38.67
N SER A 414 -30.83 -52.06 -37.49
CA SER A 414 -31.22 -53.10 -36.50
C SER A 414 -30.12 -54.00 -35.89
N GLY A 415 -30.12 -54.30 -34.58
CA GLY A 415 -31.04 -53.93 -33.50
C GLY A 415 -30.70 -54.65 -32.18
N ASN A 416 -31.68 -54.70 -31.26
CA ASN A 416 -31.74 -55.43 -29.98
C ASN A 416 -31.06 -54.85 -28.72
N THR A 417 -31.93 -54.55 -27.74
CA THR A 417 -31.72 -54.69 -26.28
C THR A 417 -31.35 -56.15 -25.93
N ILE A 418 -30.80 -56.55 -24.78
CA ILE A 418 -31.05 -56.31 -23.33
C ILE A 418 -29.80 -56.85 -22.55
N ALA A 419 -29.57 -56.77 -21.22
CA ALA A 419 -30.27 -56.27 -20.02
C ALA A 419 -29.27 -56.03 -18.84
N ALA A 420 -29.77 -55.43 -17.76
CA ALA A 420 -29.46 -55.65 -16.33
C ALA A 420 -28.01 -55.59 -15.77
N ALA A 421 -27.80 -54.70 -14.80
CA ALA A 421 -27.35 -55.08 -13.45
C ALA A 421 -27.69 -53.98 -12.41
N LEU A 422 -28.45 -54.34 -11.38
CA LEU A 422 -28.59 -53.56 -10.13
C LEU A 422 -27.60 -54.12 -9.11
N SER A 423 -26.97 -53.26 -8.31
CA SER A 423 -26.43 -53.66 -7.00
C SER A 423 -26.49 -52.49 -6.03
N ALA A 424 -27.26 -52.66 -4.97
CA ALA A 424 -27.29 -51.75 -3.82
C ALA A 424 -26.84 -52.54 -2.59
N THR A 425 -26.03 -51.93 -1.74
CA THR A 425 -25.67 -52.47 -0.43
C THR A 425 -25.88 -51.40 0.63
N VAL A 426 -26.84 -51.68 1.51
CA VAL A 426 -27.09 -50.99 2.77
C VAL A 426 -26.57 -51.88 3.90
N PHE A 427 -25.86 -51.31 4.89
CA PHE A 427 -25.79 -51.69 6.31
C PHE A 427 -24.69 -50.82 6.96
N GLY A 428 -24.80 -50.35 8.19
CA GLY A 428 -25.88 -50.50 9.18
C GLY A 428 -25.78 -49.43 10.27
N LEU A 429 -26.83 -49.35 11.09
CA LEU A 429 -27.11 -48.28 12.06
C LEU A 429 -26.90 -48.81 13.49
N VAL A 430 -26.18 -48.07 14.35
CA VAL A 430 -26.10 -48.35 15.79
C VAL A 430 -26.19 -47.06 16.61
N LEU A 431 -27.40 -46.82 17.12
CA LEU A 431 -27.71 -46.06 18.35
C LEU A 431 -27.09 -46.78 19.58
N SER A 432 -26.84 -46.21 20.77
CA SER A 432 -26.99 -44.85 21.34
C SER A 432 -26.60 -44.85 22.85
N PHE A 433 -26.74 -43.69 23.52
CA PHE A 433 -26.74 -43.47 24.99
C PHE A 433 -25.36 -43.53 25.68
N PHE A 434 -25.08 -42.73 26.72
CA PHE A 434 -25.99 -42.03 27.66
C PHE A 434 -26.04 -40.50 27.51
#